data_AF-A0A847HMF7-F1
#
_entry.id   AF-A0A847HMF7-F1
#
_cell.length_a   1.000
_cell.length_b   1.000
_cell.length_c   1.000
_cell.angle_alpha   90.00
_cell.angle_beta   90.00
_cell.angle_gamma   90.00
#
_symmetry.space_group_name_H-M   'P 1'
#
loop_
_entity.id
_entity.type
_entity.pdbx_description
1 polymer ?
#
loop_
_entity_poly.entity_id
_entity_poly.type
_entity_poly.pdbx_seq_one_letter_code
_entity_poly.pdbx_strand_id
1 'polypeptide(L)'
;MKMRSLLLALMLVGALCPQVDAKLCIGCNAELPDNATFCAGCMTPQPKAVQLSTHQPGQINQREQLMQLFSFLDEYEGYFHDMKYLNVLGKMPEVKTKFANAAGIYRQLEPRLPEELKILAQIYAAKYQLFEGMTGVMKNLRIDSGFKAAIIKSSMLVMALYNQVIDQFRADRQFGPPELDRLKAQVANIPKRTQKYSVTAKYLKLGDTKVPTGQQVMVLEVIGKRAHVMLMGPSMDNNPVEGPVSLRDLEKRTSWKKDNINYYSR
;
A
#
# COMPACT_ATOMS: atom_id res chain seq x y z
N MET A 1 51.36 -16.93 -8.99
CA MET A 1 50.21 -17.75 -8.56
C MET A 1 49.23 -17.02 -7.62
N LYS A 2 49.66 -16.14 -6.71
CA LYS A 2 48.76 -15.43 -5.77
C LYS A 2 47.66 -14.55 -6.39
N MET A 3 47.92 -13.93 -7.54
CA MET A 3 46.97 -13.00 -8.19
C MET A 3 45.82 -13.71 -8.93
N ARG A 4 46.05 -14.93 -9.44
CA ARG A 4 45.00 -15.75 -10.07
C ARG A 4 44.05 -16.33 -9.03
N SER A 5 44.56 -16.71 -7.86
CA SER A 5 43.73 -17.16 -6.72
C SER A 5 42.86 -16.05 -6.14
N LEU A 6 43.33 -14.79 -6.14
CA LEU A 6 42.54 -13.64 -5.67
C LEU A 6 41.37 -13.30 -6.61
N LEU A 7 41.59 -13.38 -7.93
CA LEU A 7 40.55 -13.16 -8.95
C LEU A 7 39.48 -14.26 -8.94
N LEU A 8 39.88 -15.52 -8.74
CA LEU A 8 38.95 -16.64 -8.55
C LEU A 8 38.14 -16.50 -7.24
N ALA A 9 38.77 -16.04 -6.16
CA ALA A 9 38.07 -15.78 -4.90
C ALA A 9 37.05 -14.63 -5.02
N LEU A 10 37.39 -13.53 -5.72
CA LEU A 10 36.44 -12.42 -5.94
C LEU A 10 35.26 -12.84 -6.84
N MET A 11 35.50 -13.65 -7.87
CA MET A 11 34.41 -14.17 -8.72
C MET A 11 33.50 -15.15 -7.98
N LEU A 12 34.05 -16.00 -7.10
CA LEU A 12 33.23 -16.89 -6.27
C LEU A 12 32.43 -16.14 -5.19
N VAL A 13 32.96 -15.04 -4.64
CA VAL A 13 32.20 -14.19 -3.70
C VAL A 13 31.09 -13.42 -4.41
N GLY A 14 31.30 -12.98 -5.66
CA GLY A 14 30.24 -12.36 -6.47
C GLY A 14 29.09 -13.30 -6.83
N ALA A 15 29.35 -14.60 -6.96
CA ALA A 15 28.34 -15.62 -7.26
C ALA A 15 27.54 -16.10 -6.03
N LEU A 16 27.99 -15.76 -4.81
CA LEU A 16 27.34 -16.12 -3.54
C LEU A 16 26.49 -14.98 -2.95
N CYS A 17 26.55 -13.78 -3.52
CA CYS A 17 25.59 -12.73 -3.21
C CYS A 17 24.32 -12.98 -4.02
N PRO A 18 23.16 -13.26 -3.38
CA PRO A 18 21.89 -13.18 -4.10
C PRO A 18 21.80 -11.75 -4.64
N GLN A 19 21.77 -11.60 -5.96
CA GLN A 19 21.42 -10.34 -6.59
C GLN A 19 19.95 -10.11 -6.27
N VAL A 20 19.70 -9.40 -5.18
CA VAL A 20 18.37 -8.87 -4.86
C VAL A 20 18.20 -7.68 -5.80
N ASP A 21 17.88 -7.97 -7.07
CA ASP A 21 17.54 -6.94 -8.04
C ASP A 21 16.25 -6.27 -7.58
N ALA A 22 16.39 -5.11 -6.93
CA ALA A 22 15.24 -4.33 -6.48
C ALA A 22 14.38 -3.98 -7.70
N LYS A 23 13.14 -4.47 -7.72
CA LYS A 23 12.20 -4.14 -8.78
C LYS A 23 12.01 -2.63 -8.87
N LEU A 24 12.28 -2.04 -10.02
CA LEU A 24 12.04 -0.63 -10.27
C LEU A 24 10.66 -0.42 -10.91
N CYS A 25 9.96 0.62 -10.48
CA CYS A 25 8.71 1.04 -11.09
C CYS A 25 8.90 1.39 -12.57
N ILE A 26 8.20 0.71 -13.47
CA ILE A 26 8.26 1.00 -14.92
C ILE A 26 7.80 2.42 -15.31
N GLY A 27 7.06 3.12 -14.43
CA GLY A 27 6.52 4.45 -14.70
C GLY A 27 7.35 5.60 -14.12
N CYS A 28 8.00 5.40 -12.98
CA CYS A 28 8.72 6.48 -12.28
C CYS A 28 10.09 6.08 -11.72
N ASN A 29 10.60 4.87 -12.03
CA ASN A 29 11.88 4.34 -11.59
C ASN A 29 12.09 4.31 -10.06
N ALA A 30 11.03 4.41 -9.27
CA ALA A 30 11.13 4.23 -7.83
C ALA A 30 11.33 2.75 -7.50
N GLU A 31 12.17 2.43 -6.51
CA GLU A 31 12.28 1.07 -5.98
C GLU A 31 10.94 0.60 -5.40
N LEU A 32 10.60 -0.64 -5.74
CA LEU A 32 9.38 -1.35 -5.36
C LEU A 32 9.74 -2.72 -4.78
N PRO A 33 8.89 -3.25 -3.88
CA PRO A 33 8.91 -4.66 -3.53
C PRO A 33 8.76 -5.55 -4.77
N ASP A 34 9.41 -6.72 -4.80
CA ASP A 34 9.42 -7.62 -5.97
C ASP A 34 8.01 -8.07 -6.40
N ASN A 35 7.13 -8.23 -5.43
CA ASN A 35 5.74 -8.59 -5.59
C ASN A 35 4.78 -7.40 -5.66
N ALA A 36 5.28 -6.16 -5.68
CA ALA A 36 4.45 -4.99 -5.93
C ALA A 36 3.77 -5.13 -7.30
N THR A 37 2.45 -5.09 -7.31
CA THR A 37 1.61 -5.14 -8.51
C THR A 37 1.34 -3.75 -9.08
N PHE A 38 1.70 -2.69 -8.35
CA PHE A 38 1.62 -1.29 -8.78
C PHE A 38 2.61 -0.41 -8.02
N CYS A 39 2.89 0.78 -8.53
CA CYS A 39 3.74 1.76 -7.86
C CYS A 39 2.94 2.73 -6.99
N ALA A 40 3.27 2.81 -5.69
CA ALA A 40 2.63 3.74 -4.76
C ALA A 40 2.92 5.24 -5.02
N GLY A 41 3.96 5.56 -5.82
CA GLY A 41 4.25 6.94 -6.25
C GLY A 41 3.39 7.36 -7.44
N CYS A 42 3.67 6.79 -8.62
CA CYS A 42 3.03 7.18 -9.88
C CYS A 42 1.80 6.37 -10.28
N MET A 43 1.36 5.40 -9.46
CA MET A 43 0.21 4.52 -9.73
C MET A 43 0.36 3.59 -10.94
N THR A 44 1.54 3.53 -11.56
CA THR A 44 1.75 2.67 -12.74
C THR A 44 1.67 1.19 -12.35
N PRO A 45 0.86 0.38 -13.05
CA PRO A 45 0.81 -1.07 -12.86
C PRO A 45 2.19 -1.69 -13.07
N GLN A 46 2.51 -2.72 -12.31
CA GLN A 46 3.74 -3.48 -12.46
C GLN A 46 3.44 -4.92 -12.89
N PRO A 47 4.31 -5.56 -13.68
CA PRO A 47 4.17 -6.97 -14.03
C PRO A 47 4.03 -7.83 -12.76
N LYS A 48 3.04 -8.73 -12.74
CA LYS A 48 2.84 -9.67 -11.63
C LYS A 48 4.08 -10.56 -11.49
N ALA A 49 4.75 -10.52 -10.33
CA ALA A 49 5.71 -11.56 -9.99
C ALA A 49 4.90 -12.81 -9.64
N VAL A 50 4.90 -13.79 -10.53
CA VAL A 50 4.31 -15.10 -10.30
C VAL A 50 5.38 -15.97 -9.68
N GLN A 51 5.23 -16.32 -8.40
CA GLN A 51 5.39 -17.68 -7.86
C GLN A 51 5.38 -17.64 -6.33
N LEU A 52 4.34 -18.25 -5.74
CA LEU A 52 4.45 -18.86 -4.43
C LEU A 52 5.37 -20.08 -4.59
N SER A 53 6.39 -20.16 -3.75
CA SER A 53 7.38 -21.24 -3.71
C SER A 53 6.69 -22.61 -3.70
N THR A 54 7.14 -23.51 -4.57
CA THR A 54 6.64 -24.88 -4.67
C THR A 54 6.89 -25.69 -3.39
N HIS A 55 5.87 -26.45 -3.02
CA HIS A 55 5.67 -27.28 -1.83
C HIS A 55 6.87 -28.13 -1.37
N GLN A 56 7.08 -28.19 -0.03
CA GLN A 56 7.50 -29.41 0.67
C GLN A 56 6.27 -30.04 1.35
N PRO A 57 5.96 -31.33 1.10
CA PRO A 57 4.81 -31.99 1.70
C PRO A 57 5.11 -32.38 3.16
N GLY A 58 4.30 -31.92 4.12
CA GLY A 58 4.36 -32.45 5.49
C GLY A 58 3.73 -31.61 6.61
N GLN A 59 3.55 -30.29 6.43
CA GLN A 59 2.85 -29.45 7.40
C GLN A 59 1.85 -28.54 6.68
N ILE A 60 0.59 -28.56 7.12
CA ILE A 60 -0.38 -27.54 6.74
C ILE A 60 0.14 -26.23 7.31
N ASN A 61 0.79 -25.45 6.46
CA ASN A 61 1.26 -24.12 6.82
C ASN A 61 0.01 -23.24 6.99
N GLN A 62 -0.41 -23.02 8.25
CA GLN A 62 -1.60 -22.23 8.58
C GLN A 62 -1.54 -20.82 7.95
N ARG A 63 -0.33 -20.28 7.75
CA ARG A 63 -0.11 -19.02 7.03
C ARG A 63 -0.55 -19.13 5.58
N GLU A 64 -0.06 -20.14 4.87
CA GLU A 64 -0.42 -20.39 3.48
C GLU A 64 -1.91 -20.64 3.33
N GLN A 65 -2.49 -21.42 4.23
CA GLN A 65 -3.94 -21.65 4.27
C GLN A 65 -4.72 -20.33 4.40
N LEU A 66 -4.27 -19.43 5.28
CA LEU A 66 -4.91 -18.13 5.48
C LEU A 66 -4.73 -17.20 4.27
N MET A 67 -3.55 -17.17 3.67
CA MET A 67 -3.27 -16.40 2.45
C MET A 67 -4.11 -16.91 1.28
N GLN A 68 -4.18 -18.22 1.10
CA GLN A 68 -5.02 -18.85 0.07
C GLN A 68 -6.50 -18.55 0.28
N LEU A 69 -6.97 -18.59 1.54
CA LEU A 69 -8.36 -18.25 1.91
C LEU A 69 -8.76 -16.85 1.44
N PHE A 70 -7.83 -15.88 1.47
CA PHE A 70 -8.06 -14.49 1.07
C PHE A 70 -7.47 -14.09 -0.29
N SER A 71 -6.86 -15.03 -1.03
CA SER A 71 -6.19 -14.78 -2.32
C SER A 71 -7.07 -14.10 -3.36
N PHE A 72 -8.39 -14.33 -3.32
CA PHE A 72 -9.35 -13.64 -4.20
C PHE A 72 -9.35 -12.11 -4.03
N LEU A 73 -8.93 -11.58 -2.87
CA LEU A 73 -8.75 -10.14 -2.67
C LEU A 73 -7.54 -9.61 -3.43
N ASP A 74 -6.46 -10.38 -3.49
CA ASP A 74 -5.26 -10.04 -4.26
C ASP A 74 -5.54 -10.13 -5.78
N GLU A 75 -6.35 -11.11 -6.20
CA GLU A 75 -6.87 -11.16 -7.57
C GLU A 75 -7.76 -9.97 -7.90
N TYR A 76 -8.65 -9.60 -6.96
CA TYR A 76 -9.59 -8.50 -7.16
C TYR A 76 -8.89 -7.13 -7.22
N GLU A 77 -7.83 -6.94 -6.45
CA GLU A 77 -6.95 -5.78 -6.54
C GLU A 77 -6.48 -5.53 -7.99
N GLY A 78 -6.22 -6.62 -8.72
CA GLY A 78 -5.86 -6.61 -10.13
C GLY A 78 -6.79 -5.79 -11.03
N TYR A 79 -8.09 -5.74 -10.73
CA TYR A 79 -9.06 -5.00 -11.56
C TYR A 79 -9.00 -3.49 -11.35
N PHE A 80 -8.48 -3.01 -10.21
CA PHE A 80 -8.25 -1.58 -9.98
C PHE A 80 -7.08 -1.05 -10.82
N HIS A 81 -6.17 -1.92 -11.26
CA HIS A 81 -5.00 -1.53 -12.06
C HIS A 81 -5.33 -1.22 -13.52
N ASP A 82 -6.34 -1.88 -14.09
CA ASP A 82 -6.75 -1.68 -15.48
C ASP A 82 -7.65 -0.45 -15.67
N MET A 83 -8.06 0.23 -14.57
CA MET A 83 -9.05 1.31 -14.54
C MET A 83 -10.32 1.05 -15.38
N LYS A 84 -10.62 -0.22 -15.68
CA LYS A 84 -11.89 -0.65 -16.27
C LYS A 84 -12.93 -0.58 -15.16
N TYR A 85 -13.34 0.63 -14.85
CA TYR A 85 -14.27 1.01 -13.80
C TYR A 85 -15.50 0.07 -13.73
N LEU A 86 -16.03 -0.31 -14.90
CA LEU A 86 -17.15 -1.25 -15.01
C LEU A 86 -16.81 -2.66 -14.54
N ASN A 87 -15.58 -3.12 -14.76
CA ASN A 87 -15.13 -4.45 -14.32
C ASN A 87 -15.03 -4.52 -12.80
N VAL A 88 -14.47 -3.47 -12.16
CA VAL A 88 -14.40 -3.36 -10.70
C VAL A 88 -15.81 -3.43 -10.11
N LEU A 89 -16.73 -2.57 -10.59
CA LEU A 89 -18.10 -2.53 -10.09
C LEU A 89 -18.87 -3.84 -10.31
N GLY A 90 -18.68 -4.47 -11.48
CA GLY A 90 -19.35 -5.73 -11.84
C GLY A 90 -18.84 -6.93 -11.05
N LYS A 91 -17.57 -6.94 -10.62
CA LYS A 91 -16.96 -8.03 -9.85
C LYS A 91 -17.18 -7.94 -8.34
N MET A 92 -17.45 -6.74 -7.80
CA MET A 92 -17.62 -6.55 -6.36
C MET A 92 -18.67 -7.48 -5.69
N PRO A 93 -19.84 -7.79 -6.30
CA PRO A 93 -20.80 -8.72 -5.69
C PRO A 93 -20.23 -10.13 -5.48
N GLU A 94 -19.43 -10.63 -6.42
CA GLU A 94 -18.75 -11.93 -6.32
C GLU A 94 -17.74 -11.92 -5.16
N VAL A 95 -16.94 -10.85 -5.06
CA VAL A 95 -15.94 -10.65 -4.00
C VAL A 95 -16.59 -10.59 -2.63
N LYS A 96 -17.74 -9.91 -2.51
CA LYS A 96 -18.51 -9.82 -1.26
C LYS A 96 -18.98 -11.19 -0.78
N THR A 97 -19.50 -12.02 -1.68
CA THR A 97 -19.89 -13.41 -1.35
C THR A 97 -18.69 -14.25 -0.93
N LYS A 98 -17.59 -14.19 -1.71
CA LYS A 98 -16.33 -14.89 -1.36
C LYS A 98 -15.80 -14.47 0.00
N PHE A 99 -15.84 -13.18 0.31
CA PHE A 99 -15.42 -12.65 1.61
C PHE A 99 -16.32 -13.11 2.76
N ALA A 100 -17.64 -13.13 2.60
CA ALA A 100 -18.56 -13.65 3.61
C ALA A 100 -18.28 -15.13 3.94
N ASN A 101 -18.01 -15.94 2.91
CA ASN A 101 -17.64 -17.35 3.07
C ASN A 101 -16.27 -17.50 3.77
N ALA A 102 -15.25 -16.75 3.32
CA ALA A 102 -13.93 -16.74 3.92
C ALA A 102 -13.96 -16.31 5.40
N ALA A 103 -14.76 -15.29 5.74
CA ALA A 103 -14.97 -14.85 7.11
C ALA A 103 -15.65 -15.94 7.97
N GLY A 104 -16.59 -16.69 7.41
CA GLY A 104 -17.20 -17.85 8.06
C GLY A 104 -16.18 -18.94 8.41
N ILE A 105 -15.31 -19.29 7.46
CA ILE A 105 -14.22 -20.25 7.64
C ILE A 105 -13.20 -19.73 8.66
N TYR A 106 -12.79 -18.46 8.56
CA TYR A 106 -11.84 -17.84 9.47
C TYR A 106 -12.31 -17.90 10.93
N ARG A 107 -13.59 -17.65 11.22
CA ARG A 107 -14.13 -17.74 12.60
C ARG A 107 -13.94 -19.12 13.24
N GLN A 108 -13.93 -20.19 12.44
CA GLN A 108 -13.69 -21.54 12.93
C GLN A 108 -12.19 -21.79 13.22
N LEU A 109 -11.30 -21.13 12.48
CA LEU A 109 -9.85 -21.25 12.61
C LEU A 109 -9.29 -20.34 13.71
N GLU A 110 -9.84 -19.13 13.87
CA GLU A 110 -9.36 -18.03 14.72
C GLU A 110 -8.95 -18.43 16.15
N PRO A 111 -9.69 -19.29 16.88
CA PRO A 111 -9.30 -19.67 18.25
C PRO A 111 -7.94 -20.37 18.33
N ARG A 112 -7.50 -20.99 17.23
CA ARG A 112 -6.27 -21.79 17.14
C ARG A 112 -5.14 -21.06 16.42
N LEU A 113 -5.40 -19.88 15.87
CA LEU A 113 -4.40 -19.12 15.14
C LEU A 113 -3.47 -18.37 16.10
N PRO A 114 -2.15 -18.37 15.83
CA PRO A 114 -1.21 -17.52 16.52
C PRO A 114 -1.49 -16.04 16.20
N GLU A 115 -0.91 -15.15 17.02
CA GLU A 115 -1.21 -13.72 16.93
C GLU A 115 -0.80 -13.13 15.57
N GLU A 116 0.32 -13.55 14.97
CA GLU A 116 0.73 -13.05 13.66
C GLU A 116 -0.33 -13.33 12.57
N LEU A 117 -0.99 -14.49 12.62
CA LEU A 117 -1.99 -14.86 11.62
C LEU A 117 -3.32 -14.13 11.85
N LYS A 118 -3.63 -13.76 13.09
CA LYS A 118 -4.77 -12.86 13.38
C LYS A 118 -4.51 -11.47 12.81
N ILE A 119 -3.29 -10.95 12.92
CA ILE A 119 -2.90 -9.68 12.28
C ILE A 119 -3.05 -9.76 10.76
N LEU A 120 -2.56 -10.84 10.14
CA LEU A 120 -2.70 -11.06 8.69
C LEU A 120 -4.18 -11.06 8.25
N ALA A 121 -5.04 -11.77 8.98
CA ALA A 121 -6.47 -11.79 8.69
C ALA A 121 -7.12 -10.40 8.84
N GLN A 122 -6.75 -9.62 9.85
CA GLN A 122 -7.23 -8.25 10.05
C GLN A 122 -6.82 -7.34 8.89
N ILE A 123 -5.61 -7.49 8.36
CA ILE A 123 -5.15 -6.73 7.19
C ILE A 123 -5.99 -7.08 5.96
N TYR A 124 -6.25 -8.37 5.69
CA TYR A 124 -7.14 -8.77 4.59
C TYR A 124 -8.57 -8.25 4.76
N ALA A 125 -9.11 -8.27 5.98
CA ALA A 125 -10.40 -7.66 6.27
C ALA A 125 -10.40 -6.14 6.00
N ALA A 126 -9.32 -5.45 6.36
CA ALA A 126 -9.16 -4.03 6.08
C ALA A 126 -9.04 -3.75 4.56
N LYS A 127 -8.32 -4.58 3.79
CA LYS A 127 -8.30 -4.53 2.31
C LYS A 127 -9.72 -4.64 1.74
N TYR A 128 -10.52 -5.58 2.22
CA TYR A 128 -11.91 -5.73 1.79
C TYR A 128 -12.76 -4.47 2.10
N GLN A 129 -12.65 -3.90 3.30
CA GLN A 129 -13.37 -2.66 3.63
C GLN A 129 -12.96 -1.49 2.73
N LEU A 130 -11.69 -1.42 2.38
CA LEU A 130 -11.16 -0.42 1.45
C LEU A 130 -11.76 -0.60 0.04
N PHE A 131 -11.91 -1.83 -0.44
CA PHE A 131 -12.60 -2.14 -1.68
C PHE A 131 -14.09 -1.73 -1.67
N GLU A 132 -14.84 -2.05 -0.60
CA GLU A 132 -16.23 -1.59 -0.45
C GLU A 132 -16.30 -0.05 -0.46
N GLY A 133 -15.39 0.63 0.26
CA GLY A 133 -15.30 2.09 0.27
C GLY A 133 -15.05 2.69 -1.11
N MET A 134 -14.04 2.19 -1.83
CA MET A 134 -13.72 2.65 -3.18
C MET A 134 -14.87 2.42 -4.15
N THR A 135 -15.49 1.24 -4.14
CA THR A 135 -16.64 0.95 -5.02
C THR A 135 -17.87 1.79 -4.68
N GLY A 136 -18.10 2.11 -3.40
CA GLY A 136 -19.14 3.04 -2.97
C GLY A 136 -18.93 4.45 -3.51
N VAL A 137 -17.70 4.96 -3.41
CA VAL A 137 -17.33 6.28 -3.97
C VAL A 137 -17.47 6.28 -5.49
N MET A 138 -17.00 5.21 -6.16
CA MET A 138 -17.15 5.03 -7.60
C MET A 138 -18.61 5.16 -8.03
N LYS A 139 -19.52 4.36 -7.44
CA LYS A 139 -20.96 4.36 -7.77
C LYS A 139 -21.66 5.71 -7.53
N ASN A 140 -21.13 6.56 -6.64
CA ASN A 140 -21.77 7.81 -6.30
C ASN A 140 -21.55 8.88 -7.39
N LEU A 141 -22.61 9.17 -8.13
CA LEU A 141 -22.61 10.18 -9.22
C LEU A 141 -22.65 11.62 -8.71
N ARG A 142 -22.92 11.85 -7.42
CA ARG A 142 -23.00 13.20 -6.82
C ARG A 142 -21.66 13.72 -6.33
N ILE A 143 -20.64 12.87 -6.29
CA ILE A 143 -19.29 13.22 -5.85
C ILE A 143 -18.53 13.78 -7.06
N ASP A 144 -17.89 14.94 -6.87
CA ASP A 144 -16.97 15.54 -7.82
C ASP A 144 -15.92 14.53 -8.32
N SER A 145 -15.69 14.48 -9.63
CA SER A 145 -14.78 13.50 -10.24
C SER A 145 -13.34 13.63 -9.74
N GLY A 146 -12.88 14.87 -9.50
CA GLY A 146 -11.58 15.15 -8.92
C GLY A 146 -11.45 14.63 -7.50
N PHE A 147 -12.47 14.90 -6.67
CA PHE A 147 -12.52 14.38 -5.32
C PHE A 147 -12.60 12.84 -5.29
N LYS A 148 -13.37 12.24 -6.20
CA LYS A 148 -13.45 10.79 -6.40
C LYS A 148 -12.08 10.22 -6.75
N ALA A 149 -11.37 10.82 -7.69
CA ALA A 149 -10.02 10.41 -8.07
C ALA A 149 -9.04 10.53 -6.89
N ALA A 150 -9.14 11.61 -6.09
CA ALA A 150 -8.31 11.79 -4.90
C ALA A 150 -8.58 10.70 -3.83
N ILE A 151 -9.85 10.35 -3.60
CA ILE A 151 -10.19 9.25 -2.68
C ILE A 151 -9.65 7.92 -3.19
N ILE A 152 -9.81 7.61 -4.48
CA ILE A 152 -9.29 6.38 -5.07
C ILE A 152 -7.77 6.33 -4.94
N LYS A 153 -7.06 7.41 -5.31
CA LYS A 153 -5.59 7.50 -5.17
C LYS A 153 -5.15 7.34 -3.72
N SER A 154 -5.84 7.98 -2.77
CA SER A 154 -5.54 7.80 -1.34
C SER A 154 -5.76 6.36 -0.86
N SER A 155 -6.80 5.71 -1.36
CA SER A 155 -7.13 4.32 -1.03
C SER A 155 -6.08 3.38 -1.62
N MET A 156 -5.59 3.63 -2.84
CA MET A 156 -4.51 2.85 -3.42
C MET A 156 -3.19 2.97 -2.64
N LEU A 157 -2.90 4.13 -2.04
CA LEU A 157 -1.78 4.27 -1.12
C LEU A 157 -1.96 3.39 0.14
N VAL A 158 -3.16 3.39 0.74
CA VAL A 158 -3.46 2.49 1.88
C VAL A 158 -3.28 1.03 1.47
N MET A 159 -3.74 0.66 0.26
CA MET A 159 -3.60 -0.69 -0.28
C MET A 159 -2.13 -1.09 -0.40
N ALA A 160 -1.27 -0.19 -0.90
CA ALA A 160 0.16 -0.44 -1.01
C ALA A 160 0.81 -0.69 0.36
N LEU A 161 0.41 0.09 1.37
CA LEU A 161 0.91 -0.09 2.75
C LEU A 161 0.45 -1.43 3.34
N TYR A 162 -0.78 -1.87 3.09
CA TYR A 162 -1.22 -3.21 3.50
C TYR A 162 -0.45 -4.31 2.78
N ASN A 163 -0.20 -4.16 1.47
CA ASN A 163 0.58 -5.13 0.71
C ASN A 163 2.01 -5.25 1.25
N GLN A 164 2.68 -4.14 1.55
CA GLN A 164 4.01 -4.16 2.18
C GLN A 164 4.04 -4.97 3.49
N VAL A 165 2.97 -4.94 4.28
CA VAL A 165 2.87 -5.76 5.50
C VAL A 165 2.61 -7.23 5.14
N ILE A 166 1.68 -7.53 4.22
CA ILE A 166 1.40 -8.90 3.74
C ILE A 166 2.65 -9.55 3.15
N ASP A 167 3.47 -8.80 2.43
CA ASP A 167 4.68 -9.29 1.79
C ASP A 167 5.69 -9.87 2.79
N GLN A 168 5.71 -9.35 4.02
CA GLN A 168 6.54 -9.89 5.10
C GLN A 168 6.10 -11.29 5.54
N PHE A 169 4.82 -11.64 5.36
CA PHE A 169 4.29 -12.97 5.64
C PHE A 169 4.62 -13.98 4.53
N ARG A 170 4.91 -13.53 3.31
CA ARG A 170 5.31 -14.40 2.20
C ARG A 170 6.70 -14.99 2.38
N ALA A 171 7.55 -14.36 3.18
CA ALA A 171 8.84 -14.92 3.56
C ALA A 171 8.65 -16.13 4.49
N ASP A 172 9.35 -17.22 4.21
CA ASP A 172 9.35 -18.41 5.06
C ASP A 172 10.20 -18.18 6.33
N ARG A 173 9.66 -17.38 7.25
CA ARG A 173 10.26 -17.06 8.56
C ARG A 173 9.22 -17.08 9.66
N GLN A 174 9.66 -17.24 10.91
CA GLN A 174 8.84 -17.06 12.10
C GLN A 174 8.98 -15.61 12.61
N PHE A 175 7.93 -15.08 13.23
CA PHE A 175 7.96 -13.74 13.81
C PHE A 175 8.22 -13.84 15.32
N GLY A 176 9.36 -13.33 15.76
CA GLY A 176 9.64 -13.19 17.18
C GLY A 176 8.77 -12.09 17.83
N PRO A 177 8.67 -12.04 19.18
CA PRO A 177 7.96 -10.97 19.89
C PRO A 177 8.31 -9.53 19.45
N PRO A 178 9.59 -9.13 19.29
CA PRO A 178 9.91 -7.77 18.84
C PRO A 178 9.51 -7.50 17.39
N GLU A 179 9.41 -8.54 16.55
CA GLU A 179 8.98 -8.40 15.16
C GLU A 179 7.46 -8.29 15.07
N LEU A 180 6.73 -9.02 15.91
CA LEU A 180 5.29 -8.88 16.11
C LEU A 180 4.91 -7.45 16.53
N ASP A 181 5.65 -6.88 17.49
CA ASP A 181 5.41 -5.50 17.92
C ASP A 181 5.68 -4.48 16.80
N ARG A 182 6.72 -4.70 15.99
CA ARG A 182 6.99 -3.89 14.79
C ARG A 182 5.86 -4.02 13.75
N LEU A 183 5.36 -5.22 13.50
CA LEU A 183 4.23 -5.45 12.59
C LEU A 183 2.97 -4.72 13.08
N LYS A 184 2.63 -4.84 14.37
CA LYS A 184 1.49 -4.12 14.97
C LYS A 184 1.66 -2.61 14.83
N ALA A 185 2.86 -2.09 15.09
CA ALA A 185 3.16 -0.67 14.93
C ALA A 185 3.04 -0.21 13.48
N GLN A 186 3.50 -1.01 12.50
CA GLN A 186 3.35 -0.72 11.08
C GLN A 186 1.86 -0.64 10.69
N VAL A 187 1.05 -1.63 11.07
CA VAL A 187 -0.40 -1.63 10.80
C VAL A 187 -1.09 -0.44 11.47
N ALA A 188 -0.76 -0.14 12.73
CA ALA A 188 -1.32 0.99 13.47
C ALA A 188 -0.91 2.36 12.89
N ASN A 189 0.20 2.43 12.17
CA ASN A 189 0.68 3.63 11.49
C ASN A 189 -0.10 3.91 10.18
N ILE A 190 -0.66 2.89 9.52
CA ILE A 190 -1.35 3.07 8.22
C ILE A 190 -2.43 4.17 8.27
N PRO A 191 -3.35 4.22 9.26
CA PRO A 191 -4.31 5.31 9.36
C PRO A 191 -3.69 6.70 9.60
N LYS A 192 -2.53 6.76 10.27
CA LYS A 192 -1.78 8.01 10.50
C LYS A 192 -1.13 8.50 9.20
N ARG A 193 -0.69 7.57 8.35
CA ARG A 193 -0.13 7.85 7.02
C ARG A 193 -1.13 8.47 6.05
N THR A 194 -2.41 8.23 6.24
CA THR A 194 -3.47 8.78 5.39
C THR A 194 -4.36 9.78 6.12
N GLN A 195 -3.85 10.36 7.20
CA GLN A 195 -4.53 11.42 7.93
C GLN A 195 -4.70 12.66 7.04
N LYS A 196 -5.88 13.27 7.15
CA LYS A 196 -6.19 14.53 6.49
C LYS A 196 -5.81 15.70 7.39
N TYR A 197 -5.22 16.73 6.79
CA TYR A 197 -4.78 17.95 7.46
C TYR A 197 -5.53 19.15 6.88
N SER A 198 -5.99 20.04 7.73
CA SER A 198 -6.72 21.23 7.30
C SER A 198 -5.75 22.34 6.93
N VAL A 199 -6.02 23.07 5.84
CA VAL A 199 -5.32 24.30 5.50
C VAL A 199 -5.74 25.40 6.48
N THR A 200 -4.79 25.92 7.26
CA THR A 200 -5.02 26.91 8.32
C THR A 200 -4.64 28.33 7.91
N ALA A 201 -3.71 28.47 6.96
CA ALA A 201 -3.38 29.76 6.36
C ALA A 201 -4.36 30.15 5.24
N LYS A 202 -4.28 31.39 4.74
CA LYS A 202 -5.12 31.91 3.62
C LYS A 202 -5.16 30.95 2.43
N TYR A 203 -4.03 30.34 2.09
CA TYR A 203 -3.95 29.28 1.10
C TYR A 203 -2.67 28.43 1.27
N LEU A 204 -2.72 27.23 0.71
CA LEU A 204 -1.58 26.36 0.41
C LEU A 204 -1.42 26.28 -1.12
N LYS A 205 -0.20 26.44 -1.64
CA LYS A 205 0.06 26.28 -3.08
C LYS A 205 0.40 24.82 -3.37
N LEU A 206 -0.40 24.16 -4.22
CA LEU A 206 -0.15 22.82 -4.74
C LEU A 206 -0.01 22.92 -6.27
N GLY A 207 1.22 22.76 -6.78
CA GLY A 207 1.50 23.04 -8.19
C GLY A 207 1.13 24.49 -8.53
N ASP A 208 0.26 24.67 -9.52
CA ASP A 208 -0.26 25.99 -9.92
C ASP A 208 -1.56 26.39 -9.20
N THR A 209 -2.14 25.48 -8.43
CA THR A 209 -3.41 25.69 -7.73
C THR A 209 -3.20 26.28 -6.34
N LYS A 210 -4.01 27.28 -5.97
CA LYS A 210 -4.09 27.81 -4.60
C LYS A 210 -5.25 27.16 -3.87
N VAL A 211 -4.95 26.24 -2.96
CA VAL A 211 -5.93 25.60 -2.09
C VAL A 211 -6.28 26.53 -0.94
N PRO A 212 -7.55 26.97 -0.79
CA PRO A 212 -7.94 27.94 0.23
C PRO A 212 -8.00 27.34 1.65
N THR A 213 -8.07 28.23 2.65
CA THR A 213 -8.29 27.88 4.06
C THR A 213 -9.51 26.97 4.25
N GLY A 214 -9.43 26.05 5.22
CA GLY A 214 -10.51 25.14 5.58
C GLY A 214 -10.59 23.87 4.72
N GLN A 215 -9.97 23.86 3.54
CA GLN A 215 -9.85 22.65 2.72
C GLN A 215 -8.93 21.63 3.38
N GLN A 216 -9.17 20.36 3.07
CA GLN A 216 -8.37 19.25 3.59
C GLN A 216 -7.34 18.80 2.57
N VAL A 217 -6.14 18.49 3.02
CA VAL A 217 -5.05 17.91 2.22
C VAL A 217 -4.53 16.65 2.88
N MET A 218 -3.94 15.77 2.08
CA MET A 218 -3.26 14.56 2.54
C MET A 218 -1.82 14.58 2.05
N VAL A 219 -0.89 14.16 2.90
CA VAL A 219 0.51 13.98 2.52
C VAL A 219 0.66 12.57 1.94
N LEU A 220 1.11 12.47 0.69
CA LEU A 220 1.30 11.18 0.02
C LEU A 220 2.65 10.56 0.42
N GLU A 221 3.70 11.39 0.39
CA GLU A 221 5.08 11.01 0.70
C GLU A 221 5.89 12.21 1.19
N VAL A 222 6.99 11.92 1.87
CA VAL A 222 7.99 12.91 2.29
C VAL A 222 9.35 12.48 1.75
N ILE A 223 9.99 13.35 0.99
CA ILE A 223 11.32 13.13 0.40
C ILE A 223 12.22 14.31 0.79
N GLY A 224 13.18 14.04 1.66
CA GLY A 224 14.09 15.07 2.20
C GLY A 224 13.33 16.20 2.90
N LYS A 225 13.43 17.41 2.37
CA LYS A 225 12.79 18.63 2.93
C LYS A 225 11.45 18.99 2.27
N ARG A 226 10.90 18.09 1.45
CA ARG A 226 9.66 18.32 0.71
C ARG A 226 8.66 17.17 0.95
N ALA A 227 7.39 17.51 0.89
CA ALA A 227 6.28 16.56 0.92
C ALA A 227 5.54 16.64 -0.41
N HIS A 228 5.12 15.50 -0.95
CA HIS A 228 4.11 15.46 -2.00
C HIS A 228 2.74 15.51 -1.34
N VAL A 229 1.92 16.51 -1.67
CA VAL A 229 0.64 16.78 -1.01
C VAL A 229 -0.48 16.78 -2.03
N MET A 230 -1.60 16.19 -1.67
CA MET A 230 -2.81 16.10 -2.50
C MET A 230 -3.99 16.77 -1.81
N LEU A 231 -4.80 17.50 -2.58
CA LEU A 231 -6.07 18.04 -2.13
C LEU A 231 -7.09 16.92 -1.94
N MET A 232 -7.73 16.88 -0.77
CA MET A 232 -8.84 15.99 -0.44
C MET A 232 -10.17 16.74 -0.60
N GLY A 233 -10.41 17.27 -1.80
CA GLY A 233 -11.56 18.11 -2.12
C GLY A 233 -11.83 18.13 -3.63
N PRO A 234 -12.86 18.90 -4.07
CA PRO A 234 -13.24 18.97 -5.48
C PRO A 234 -12.17 19.66 -6.34
N SER A 235 -12.13 19.32 -7.62
CA SER A 235 -11.21 19.93 -8.60
C SER A 235 -11.88 20.14 -9.95
N MET A 236 -11.48 21.18 -10.68
CA MET A 236 -12.05 21.52 -11.99
C MET A 236 -11.68 20.53 -13.10
N ASP A 237 -10.50 19.90 -13.03
CA ASP A 237 -9.93 19.13 -14.15
C ASP A 237 -10.23 17.63 -14.11
N ASN A 238 -11.20 17.22 -13.28
CA ASN A 238 -11.54 15.81 -13.00
C ASN A 238 -10.36 14.95 -12.49
N ASN A 239 -9.23 15.58 -12.15
CA ASN A 239 -7.99 14.93 -11.70
C ASN A 239 -7.62 15.45 -10.31
N PRO A 240 -6.98 14.63 -9.46
CA PRO A 240 -6.53 15.09 -8.15
C PRO A 240 -5.58 16.28 -8.29
N VAL A 241 -5.80 17.34 -7.50
CA VAL A 241 -4.85 18.46 -7.39
C VAL A 241 -3.75 18.05 -6.44
N GLU A 242 -2.51 18.00 -6.93
CA GLU A 242 -1.36 17.61 -6.13
C GLU A 242 -0.11 18.43 -6.46
N GLY A 243 0.85 18.41 -5.54
CA GLY A 243 2.14 19.02 -5.82
C GLY A 243 3.11 19.00 -4.64
N PRO A 244 4.39 19.31 -4.92
CA PRO A 244 5.43 19.28 -3.91
C PRO A 244 5.44 20.55 -3.06
N VAL A 245 5.30 20.41 -1.75
CA VAL A 245 5.31 21.48 -0.74
C VAL A 245 6.55 21.35 0.14
N SER A 246 7.18 22.46 0.52
CA SER A 246 8.27 22.41 1.51
C SER A 246 7.72 22.01 2.89
N LEU A 247 8.47 21.23 3.69
CA LEU A 247 8.00 20.85 5.04
C LEU A 247 7.73 22.07 5.93
N ARG A 248 8.51 23.15 5.74
CA ARG A 248 8.31 24.44 6.42
C ARG A 248 6.98 25.07 6.06
N ASP A 249 6.62 25.11 4.77
CA ASP A 249 5.33 25.66 4.34
C ASP A 249 4.17 24.77 4.77
N LEU A 250 4.34 23.45 4.71
CA LEU A 250 3.33 22.49 5.14
C LEU A 250 2.97 22.70 6.62
N GLU A 251 3.97 22.79 7.50
CA GLU A 251 3.77 23.04 8.93
C GLU A 251 3.21 24.43 9.23
N LYS A 252 3.64 25.46 8.48
CA LYS A 252 3.17 26.84 8.67
C LYS A 252 1.73 27.06 8.19
N ARG A 253 1.29 26.33 7.16
CA ARG A 253 0.05 26.61 6.42
C ARG A 253 -1.05 25.58 6.64
N THR A 254 -0.77 24.48 7.33
CA THR A 254 -1.74 23.44 7.62
C THR A 254 -1.72 23.02 9.09
N SER A 255 -2.61 22.11 9.47
CA SER A 255 -2.59 21.46 10.78
C SER A 255 -1.52 20.35 10.90
N TRP A 256 -0.76 20.08 9.85
CA TRP A 256 0.34 19.10 9.87
C TRP A 256 1.47 19.55 10.79
N LYS A 257 2.07 18.62 11.53
CA LYS A 257 3.16 18.86 12.48
C LYS A 257 4.37 18.01 12.12
N LYS A 258 5.57 18.55 12.40
CA LYS A 258 6.84 17.88 12.08
C LYS A 258 6.95 16.47 12.65
N ASP A 259 6.39 16.21 13.82
CA ASP A 259 6.42 14.88 14.46
C ASP A 259 5.75 13.79 13.60
N ASN A 260 4.83 14.18 12.70
CA ASN A 260 4.21 13.26 11.77
C ASN A 260 5.18 12.72 10.72
N ILE A 261 6.39 13.30 10.57
CA ILE A 261 7.40 12.83 9.61
C ILE A 261 7.79 11.38 9.85
N ASN A 262 7.76 10.92 11.11
CA ASN A 262 8.11 9.56 11.50
C ASN A 262 7.17 8.51 10.92
N TYR A 263 5.99 8.92 10.46
CA TYR A 263 5.09 8.00 9.77
C TYR A 263 5.54 7.74 8.32
N TYR A 264 6.36 8.63 7.75
CA TYR A 264 6.74 8.63 6.33
C TYR A 264 8.09 8.00 6.00
N SER A 265 8.89 7.65 7.01
CA SER A 265 10.10 6.85 6.83
C SER A 265 9.75 5.47 6.27
N ARG A 266 10.37 5.12 5.14
CA ARG A 266 10.36 3.76 4.59
C ARG A 266 11.34 2.90 5.37
#